data_AF-A0AAU8UC83-F1
#
_entry.id   AF-A0AAU8UC83-F1
#
_cell.length_a   1.000
_cell.length_b   1.000
_cell.length_c   1.000
_cell.angle_alpha   90.00
_cell.angle_beta   90.00
_cell.angle_gamma   90.00
#
_symmetry.space_group_name_H-M   'P 1'
#
loop_
_entity.id
_entity.type
_entity.pdbx_description
1 polymer ?
#
loop_
_entity_poly.entity_id
_entity_poly.type
_entity_poly.pdbx_seq_one_letter_code
_entity_poly.pdbx_strand_id
1 'polypeptide(L)'
;MSFEDVLYNKDKEILECEEFINYIYCIFFDIYKKNINLDNLARLLYSKIDILDNLNSCKDDTFIEKLIQIDDDIYRQIECIKQDVRNDFKDLNAKNQEKLKLLKDKLEIKYNLKYFDDNIYLEYEFYQRHKENFKDFNFAKSYYDRLHYIKKEILTNCFFDKYIYKKSQKVKKEALLNIFKMIKNNQWISTVLFFGFGFIVYFLYFYKYTPFIPGQEFIYVITATSAIFLLIPVFILLFLWLLWLLYDLEKKGDKFKDGLLGGLFFYKSMFIFILSFILSMAFIILFKNEISNYASNLNITNFRNSILMLILIFLIFYLIICLAIKFQKFRFYLFIILLFIFSMYSFSNILKLEKLYFIIYIVSGISFFWIILVSKFTDIKFYASTLLLSVWLLILGSTGFFIDNVYKYLNFGNIDYEYIILDQNTKLPDEICDDTYIKNIKELKEMLSYKDETLTYKLENNTTKSLNIPFKCLAFMDKNGNMIKTYKKKNISHDNKINEKVFVAMPTYFIKNSDRIKLYNIKVLSTLGDKLYIEAKNGFRFKIDKINMKTDILD
;
A
#
# COMPACT_ATOMS: atom_id res chain seq x y z
N MET A 1 -11.06 -22.38 13.44
CA MET A 1 -12.25 -23.17 13.74
C MET A 1 -12.08 -23.61 15.17
N SER A 2 -12.94 -23.16 16.07
CA SER A 2 -12.94 -23.64 17.45
C SER A 2 -13.82 -24.89 17.55
N PHE A 3 -13.62 -25.70 18.59
CA PHE A 3 -14.47 -26.87 18.87
C PHE A 3 -15.95 -26.48 19.02
N GLU A 4 -16.20 -25.35 19.66
CA GLU A 4 -17.54 -24.78 19.90
C GLU A 4 -18.23 -24.38 18.57
N ASP A 5 -17.49 -23.84 17.60
CA ASP A 5 -18.02 -23.55 16.26
C ASP A 5 -18.46 -24.81 15.50
N VAL A 6 -17.71 -25.91 15.66
CA VAL A 6 -18.01 -27.19 14.99
C VAL A 6 -19.24 -27.83 15.62
N LEU A 7 -19.32 -27.82 16.95
CA LEU A 7 -20.47 -28.36 17.69
C LEU A 7 -21.77 -27.61 17.34
N TYR A 8 -21.71 -26.29 17.25
CA TYR A 8 -22.86 -25.45 16.91
C TYR A 8 -23.35 -25.63 15.47
N ASN A 9 -22.45 -25.93 14.53
CA ASN A 9 -22.77 -26.10 13.11
C ASN A 9 -22.89 -27.57 12.67
N LYS A 10 -22.81 -28.53 13.59
CA LYS A 10 -22.75 -29.98 13.31
C LYS A 10 -23.89 -30.43 12.38
N ASP A 11 -25.12 -30.23 12.80
CA ASP A 11 -26.31 -30.72 12.08
C ASP A 11 -26.43 -30.09 10.68
N LYS A 12 -26.03 -28.82 10.57
CA LYS A 12 -25.96 -28.11 9.30
C LYS A 12 -24.88 -28.70 8.38
N GLU A 13 -23.69 -29.01 8.91
CA GLU A 13 -22.61 -29.61 8.10
C GLU A 13 -22.97 -31.04 7.64
N ILE A 14 -23.69 -31.82 8.44
CA ILE A 14 -24.17 -33.17 8.08
C ILE A 14 -25.15 -33.08 6.92
N LEU A 15 -26.19 -32.26 7.05
CA LEU A 15 -27.21 -32.05 6.02
C LEU A 15 -26.57 -31.62 4.68
N GLU A 16 -25.60 -30.71 4.74
CA GLU A 16 -24.88 -30.25 3.55
C GLU A 16 -24.03 -31.36 2.88
N CYS A 17 -23.52 -32.33 3.65
CA CYS A 17 -22.81 -33.49 3.10
C CYS A 17 -23.78 -34.46 2.43
N GLU A 18 -24.94 -34.73 3.03
CA GLU A 18 -25.99 -35.57 2.43
C GLU A 18 -26.51 -34.99 1.12
N GLU A 19 -26.75 -33.68 1.08
CA GLU A 19 -27.16 -32.97 -0.13
C GLU A 19 -26.09 -33.05 -1.23
N PHE A 20 -24.80 -32.99 -0.85
CA PHE A 20 -23.71 -33.14 -1.81
C PHE A 20 -23.61 -34.56 -2.36
N ILE A 21 -23.80 -35.57 -1.51
CA ILE A 21 -23.84 -36.97 -1.93
C ILE A 21 -24.99 -37.19 -2.92
N ASN A 22 -26.18 -36.68 -2.60
CA ASN A 22 -27.34 -36.76 -3.49
C ASN A 22 -27.06 -36.08 -4.84
N TYR A 23 -26.43 -34.90 -4.83
CA TYR A 23 -26.01 -34.22 -6.05
C TYR A 23 -25.05 -35.07 -6.90
N ILE A 24 -24.04 -35.70 -6.27
CA ILE A 24 -23.09 -36.58 -6.97
C ILE A 24 -23.82 -37.73 -7.65
N TYR A 25 -24.74 -38.39 -6.93
CA TYR A 25 -25.52 -39.50 -7.49
C TYR A 25 -26.45 -39.06 -8.62
N CYS A 26 -27.08 -37.89 -8.51
CA CYS A 26 -27.97 -37.39 -9.55
C CYS A 26 -27.21 -37.00 -10.82
N ILE A 27 -26.11 -36.26 -10.71
CA ILE A 27 -25.42 -35.69 -11.88
C ILE A 27 -24.44 -36.67 -12.53
N PHE A 28 -23.77 -37.52 -11.75
CA PHE A 28 -22.64 -38.27 -12.27
C PHE A 28 -22.80 -39.80 -12.25
N PHE A 29 -23.77 -40.34 -11.52
CA PHE A 29 -24.02 -41.77 -11.57
C PHE A 29 -25.06 -42.09 -12.63
N ASP A 30 -24.59 -42.76 -13.67
CA ASP A 30 -25.42 -43.64 -14.48
C ASP A 30 -25.31 -45.06 -13.86
N ILE A 31 -26.42 -45.79 -13.81
CA ILE A 31 -26.56 -47.10 -13.13
C ILE A 31 -25.53 -48.15 -13.64
N TYR A 32 -24.90 -47.87 -14.79
CA TYR A 32 -24.08 -48.82 -15.54
C TYR A 32 -22.57 -48.53 -15.57
N LYS A 33 -22.03 -47.50 -14.89
CA LYS A 33 -20.57 -47.25 -14.93
C LYS A 33 -19.95 -46.67 -13.66
N LYS A 34 -19.00 -47.40 -13.09
CA LYS A 34 -18.25 -47.04 -11.88
C LYS A 34 -17.22 -45.94 -12.19
N ASN A 35 -17.33 -44.79 -11.51
CA ASN A 35 -16.31 -43.73 -11.56
C ASN A 35 -15.61 -43.66 -10.20
N ILE A 36 -14.38 -44.21 -10.16
CA ILE A 36 -13.56 -44.35 -8.94
C ILE A 36 -13.38 -43.01 -8.22
N ASN A 37 -13.23 -41.91 -8.96
CA ASN A 37 -13.00 -40.59 -8.37
C ASN A 37 -14.24 -40.04 -7.67
N LEU A 38 -15.44 -40.36 -8.16
CA LEU A 38 -16.70 -39.95 -7.54
C LEU A 38 -17.10 -40.90 -6.40
N ASP A 39 -16.85 -42.20 -6.54
CA ASP A 39 -16.99 -43.17 -5.45
C ASP A 39 -16.14 -42.76 -4.24
N ASN A 40 -14.88 -42.37 -4.47
CA ASN A 40 -13.98 -41.90 -3.43
C ASN A 40 -14.49 -40.62 -2.78
N LEU A 41 -15.04 -39.67 -3.57
CA LEU A 41 -15.62 -38.44 -3.03
C LEU A 41 -16.82 -38.73 -2.13
N ALA A 42 -17.75 -39.58 -2.57
CA ALA A 42 -18.90 -39.99 -1.78
C ALA A 42 -18.47 -40.68 -0.47
N ARG A 43 -17.47 -41.58 -0.54
CA ARG A 43 -16.92 -42.24 0.65
C ARG A 43 -16.31 -41.25 1.64
N LEU A 44 -15.60 -40.22 1.16
CA LEU A 44 -15.04 -39.18 2.01
C LEU A 44 -16.13 -38.32 2.67
N LEU A 45 -17.24 -38.06 1.97
CA LEU A 45 -18.39 -37.34 2.53
C LEU A 45 -19.12 -38.16 3.59
N TYR A 46 -19.36 -39.45 3.35
CA TYR A 46 -19.91 -40.35 4.38
C TYR A 46 -18.98 -40.44 5.58
N SER A 47 -17.68 -40.60 5.36
CA SER A 47 -16.69 -40.58 6.44
C SER A 47 -16.70 -39.26 7.22
N LYS A 48 -17.04 -38.13 6.60
CA LYS A 48 -17.19 -36.85 7.30
C LYS A 48 -18.43 -36.84 8.18
N ILE A 49 -19.56 -37.35 7.67
CA ILE A 49 -20.82 -37.49 8.43
C ILE A 49 -20.58 -38.38 9.65
N ASP A 50 -19.98 -39.55 9.47
CA ASP A 50 -19.67 -40.47 10.57
C ASP A 50 -18.82 -39.82 11.66
N ILE A 51 -17.81 -39.01 11.26
CA ILE A 51 -17.02 -38.25 12.22
C ILE A 51 -17.92 -37.26 12.97
N LEU A 52 -18.67 -36.42 12.26
CA LEU A 52 -19.55 -35.41 12.86
C LEU A 52 -20.62 -36.02 13.79
N ASP A 53 -21.21 -37.16 13.43
CA ASP A 53 -22.19 -37.86 14.24
C ASP A 53 -21.61 -38.35 15.57
N ASN A 54 -20.38 -38.86 15.54
CA ASN A 54 -19.65 -39.35 16.71
C ASN A 54 -19.01 -38.23 17.56
N LEU A 55 -19.26 -36.96 17.23
CA LEU A 55 -18.75 -35.80 17.95
C LEU A 55 -19.46 -35.66 19.30
N ASN A 56 -18.74 -35.98 20.39
CA ASN A 56 -19.20 -35.84 21.77
C ASN A 56 -18.88 -34.45 22.34
N SER A 57 -19.56 -34.01 23.40
CA SER A 57 -19.42 -32.68 24.02
C SER A 57 -18.06 -32.39 24.70
N CYS A 58 -17.13 -33.34 24.71
CA CYS A 58 -15.79 -33.16 25.29
C CYS A 58 -14.80 -32.65 24.24
N LYS A 59 -14.02 -31.61 24.58
CA LYS A 59 -12.96 -31.07 23.72
C LYS A 59 -11.95 -32.16 23.36
N ASP A 60 -11.88 -32.52 22.10
CA ASP A 60 -10.91 -33.46 21.55
C ASP A 60 -10.18 -32.81 20.35
N ASP A 61 -8.95 -32.36 20.58
CA ASP A 61 -8.13 -31.74 19.53
C ASP A 61 -7.82 -32.72 18.38
N THR A 62 -7.77 -34.03 18.67
CA THR A 62 -7.53 -35.07 17.64
C THR A 62 -8.70 -35.20 16.67
N PHE A 63 -9.91 -34.91 17.14
CA PHE A 63 -11.11 -34.92 16.32
C PHE A 63 -11.12 -33.77 15.32
N ILE A 64 -10.74 -32.57 15.77
CA ILE A 64 -10.63 -31.38 14.89
C ILE A 64 -9.58 -31.63 13.81
N GLU A 65 -8.44 -32.24 14.16
CA GLU A 65 -7.40 -32.60 13.19
C GLU A 65 -7.92 -33.58 12.13
N LYS A 66 -8.67 -34.61 12.53
CA LYS A 66 -9.31 -35.56 11.60
C LYS A 66 -10.30 -34.89 10.66
N LEU A 67 -11.16 -33.99 11.17
CA LEU A 67 -12.08 -33.22 10.32
C LEU A 67 -11.33 -32.36 9.30
N ILE A 68 -10.27 -31.67 9.73
CA ILE A 68 -9.44 -30.84 8.86
C ILE A 68 -8.77 -31.71 7.78
N GLN A 69 -8.34 -32.92 8.12
CA GLN A 69 -7.73 -33.85 7.18
C GLN A 69 -8.76 -34.34 6.14
N ILE A 70 -9.96 -34.73 6.57
CA ILE A 70 -11.03 -35.14 5.65
C ILE A 70 -11.42 -34.01 4.70
N ASP A 71 -11.56 -32.77 5.17
CA ASP A 71 -11.85 -31.63 4.30
C ASP A 71 -10.76 -31.41 3.23
N ASP A 72 -9.49 -31.64 3.59
CA ASP A 72 -8.36 -31.55 2.66
C ASP A 72 -8.38 -32.68 1.61
N ASP A 73 -8.75 -33.89 2.00
CA ASP A 73 -8.86 -35.03 1.10
C ASP A 73 -10.07 -34.89 0.16
N ILE A 74 -11.21 -34.39 0.65
CA ILE A 74 -12.36 -34.00 -0.18
C ILE A 74 -11.93 -32.95 -1.22
N TYR A 75 -11.18 -31.92 -0.82
CA TYR A 75 -10.67 -30.92 -1.75
C TYR A 75 -9.78 -31.53 -2.85
N ARG A 76 -8.83 -32.40 -2.48
CA ARG A 76 -7.95 -33.08 -3.45
C ARG A 76 -8.75 -33.90 -4.46
N GLN A 77 -9.76 -34.63 -3.98
CA GLN A 77 -10.62 -35.43 -4.84
C GLN A 77 -11.44 -34.56 -5.79
N ILE A 78 -11.93 -33.40 -5.34
CA ILE A 78 -12.60 -32.40 -6.19
C ILE A 78 -11.67 -31.89 -7.30
N GLU A 79 -10.40 -31.60 -7.01
CA GLU A 79 -9.44 -31.18 -8.05
C GLU A 79 -9.20 -32.28 -9.09
N CYS A 80 -9.07 -33.54 -8.67
CA CYS A 80 -8.97 -34.69 -9.59
C CYS A 80 -10.20 -34.76 -10.51
N ILE A 81 -11.41 -34.63 -9.95
CA ILE A 81 -12.65 -34.64 -10.73
C ILE A 81 -12.70 -33.45 -11.70
N LYS A 82 -12.33 -32.24 -11.28
CA LYS A 82 -12.27 -31.07 -12.16
C LYS A 82 -11.30 -31.28 -13.32
N GLN A 83 -10.16 -31.94 -13.08
CA GLN A 83 -9.19 -32.24 -14.11
C GLN A 83 -9.72 -33.30 -15.09
N ASP A 84 -10.41 -34.33 -14.60
CA ASP A 84 -11.07 -35.34 -15.44
C ASP A 84 -12.12 -34.70 -16.35
N VAL A 85 -12.97 -33.83 -15.80
CA VAL A 85 -13.97 -33.07 -16.56
C VAL A 85 -13.30 -32.18 -17.62
N ARG A 86 -12.21 -31.49 -17.28
CA ARG A 86 -11.48 -30.68 -18.29
C ARG A 86 -10.92 -31.54 -19.42
N ASN A 87 -10.39 -32.72 -19.10
CA ASN A 87 -9.85 -33.67 -20.07
C ASN A 87 -10.96 -34.25 -20.96
N ASP A 88 -12.09 -34.63 -20.37
CA ASP A 88 -13.25 -35.13 -21.10
C ASP A 88 -13.78 -34.09 -22.09
N PHE A 89 -13.81 -32.81 -21.70
CA PHE A 89 -14.28 -31.71 -22.54
C PHE A 89 -13.15 -30.99 -23.30
N LYS A 90 -11.99 -31.63 -23.51
CA LYS A 90 -10.83 -31.02 -24.19
C LYS A 90 -11.08 -30.82 -25.69
N ASP A 91 -11.82 -31.75 -26.30
CA ASP A 91 -12.13 -31.76 -27.74
C ASP A 91 -13.39 -30.96 -28.11
N LEU A 92 -14.01 -30.24 -27.16
CA LEU A 92 -15.26 -29.50 -27.41
C LEU A 92 -15.14 -28.42 -28.49
N ASN A 93 -13.94 -27.89 -28.71
CA ASN A 93 -13.65 -26.85 -29.71
C ASN A 93 -13.22 -27.42 -31.08
N ALA A 94 -13.33 -28.74 -31.28
CA ALA A 94 -12.93 -29.37 -32.54
C ALA A 94 -13.82 -28.91 -33.70
N LYS A 95 -13.22 -28.55 -34.84
CA LYS A 95 -13.95 -28.18 -36.08
C LYS A 95 -14.60 -29.38 -36.79
N ASN A 96 -14.27 -30.61 -36.39
CA ASN A 96 -14.78 -31.83 -37.02
C ASN A 96 -16.09 -32.28 -36.35
N GLN A 97 -17.19 -32.28 -37.12
CA GLN A 97 -18.53 -32.66 -36.67
C GLN A 97 -18.63 -34.12 -36.22
N GLU A 98 -17.89 -35.04 -36.82
CA GLU A 98 -17.92 -36.47 -36.49
C GLU A 98 -17.23 -36.74 -35.15
N LYS A 99 -16.08 -36.09 -34.91
CA LYS A 99 -15.38 -36.14 -33.63
C LYS A 99 -16.23 -35.57 -32.49
N LEU A 100 -17.03 -34.54 -32.81
CA LEU A 100 -17.91 -33.89 -31.86
C LEU A 100 -19.15 -34.76 -31.53
N LYS A 101 -19.68 -35.50 -32.52
CA LYS A 101 -20.74 -36.49 -32.31
C LYS A 101 -20.27 -37.66 -31.43
N LEU A 102 -19.07 -38.19 -31.66
CA LEU A 102 -18.49 -39.26 -30.84
C LEU A 102 -18.18 -38.78 -29.40
N LEU A 103 -17.71 -37.54 -29.27
CA LEU A 103 -17.52 -36.89 -27.97
C LEU A 103 -18.85 -36.75 -27.22
N LYS A 104 -19.90 -36.34 -27.93
CA LYS A 104 -21.25 -36.21 -27.38
C LYS A 104 -21.75 -37.55 -26.83
N ASP A 105 -21.71 -38.62 -27.63
CA ASP A 105 -22.22 -39.92 -27.19
C ASP A 105 -21.45 -40.43 -25.96
N LYS A 106 -20.13 -40.20 -25.93
CA LYS A 106 -19.28 -40.51 -24.76
C LYS A 106 -19.67 -39.71 -23.51
N LEU A 107 -19.99 -38.42 -23.66
CA LEU A 107 -20.37 -37.55 -22.55
C LEU A 107 -21.80 -37.82 -22.06
N GLU A 108 -22.75 -38.10 -22.95
CA GLU A 108 -24.13 -38.48 -22.60
C GLU A 108 -24.14 -39.72 -21.70
N ILE A 109 -23.31 -40.72 -22.02
CA ILE A 109 -23.14 -41.94 -21.23
C ILE A 109 -22.41 -41.69 -19.90
N LYS A 110 -21.41 -40.78 -19.89
CA LYS A 110 -20.57 -40.57 -18.70
C LYS A 110 -21.22 -39.66 -17.63
N TYR A 111 -22.08 -38.72 -18.03
CA TYR A 111 -22.64 -37.68 -17.17
C TYR A 111 -24.18 -37.72 -17.08
N ASN A 112 -24.78 -38.88 -17.38
CA ASN A 112 -26.22 -39.12 -17.35
C ASN A 112 -27.05 -37.93 -17.93
N LEU A 113 -26.62 -37.42 -19.10
CA LEU A 113 -27.12 -36.15 -19.62
C LEU A 113 -28.60 -36.18 -19.99
N LYS A 114 -29.19 -37.39 -20.08
CA LYS A 114 -30.60 -37.63 -20.37
C LYS A 114 -31.54 -37.09 -19.27
N TYR A 115 -31.11 -37.13 -18.01
CA TYR A 115 -31.86 -36.61 -16.86
C TYR A 115 -31.30 -35.28 -16.34
N PHE A 116 -30.40 -34.65 -17.10
CA PHE A 116 -29.67 -33.46 -16.67
C PHE A 116 -30.59 -32.29 -16.30
N ASP A 117 -31.70 -32.09 -17.02
CA ASP A 117 -32.67 -31.02 -16.72
C ASP A 117 -33.46 -31.27 -15.42
N ASP A 118 -33.77 -32.55 -15.12
CA ASP A 118 -34.44 -32.94 -13.87
C ASP A 118 -33.47 -32.90 -12.68
N ASN A 119 -32.19 -33.23 -12.90
CA ASN A 119 -31.15 -33.18 -11.87
C ASN A 119 -30.71 -31.74 -11.56
N ILE A 120 -30.79 -30.83 -12.54
CA ILE A 120 -30.67 -29.38 -12.35
C ILE A 120 -31.74 -28.86 -11.37
N TYR A 121 -32.92 -29.45 -11.31
CA TYR A 121 -33.97 -29.04 -10.37
C TYR A 121 -33.56 -29.29 -8.90
N LEU A 122 -32.83 -30.38 -8.63
CA LEU A 122 -32.24 -30.64 -7.31
C LEU A 122 -31.08 -29.69 -6.98
N GLU A 123 -30.24 -29.37 -7.97
CA GLU A 123 -29.23 -28.31 -7.84
C GLU A 123 -29.87 -26.94 -7.60
N TYR A 124 -31.02 -26.67 -8.22
CA TYR A 124 -31.82 -25.46 -8.04
C TYR A 124 -32.47 -25.38 -6.65
N GLU A 125 -33.01 -26.48 -6.11
CA GLU A 125 -33.54 -26.52 -4.73
C GLU A 125 -32.43 -26.33 -3.68
N PHE A 126 -31.28 -26.97 -3.87
CA PHE A 126 -30.09 -26.76 -3.05
C PHE A 126 -29.60 -25.31 -3.17
N TYR A 127 -29.54 -24.77 -4.40
CA TYR A 127 -29.18 -23.39 -4.70
C TYR A 127 -30.14 -22.37 -4.07
N GLN A 128 -31.45 -22.64 -4.03
CA GLN A 128 -32.41 -21.74 -3.38
C GLN A 128 -32.25 -21.74 -1.86
N ARG A 129 -31.87 -22.88 -1.25
CA ARG A 129 -31.62 -23.01 0.21
C ARG A 129 -30.25 -22.48 0.66
N HIS A 130 -29.22 -22.60 -0.19
CA HIS A 130 -27.83 -22.20 0.09
C HIS A 130 -27.37 -21.04 -0.79
N LYS A 131 -28.33 -20.25 -1.26
CA LYS A 131 -28.16 -19.15 -2.22
C LYS A 131 -27.00 -18.25 -1.84
N GLU A 132 -26.73 -18.09 -0.53
CA GLU A 132 -25.71 -17.22 0.08
C GLU A 132 -24.29 -17.39 -0.48
N ASN A 133 -24.00 -18.53 -1.09
CA ASN A 133 -22.63 -18.90 -1.41
C ASN A 133 -22.27 -18.90 -2.92
N PHE A 134 -23.22 -18.69 -3.84
CA PHE A 134 -23.04 -19.01 -5.28
C PHE A 134 -23.64 -17.98 -6.27
N LYS A 135 -23.14 -17.92 -7.52
CA LYS A 135 -23.48 -16.87 -8.53
C LYS A 135 -24.06 -17.42 -9.86
N ASP A 136 -25.04 -16.68 -10.40
CA ASP A 136 -25.57 -16.62 -11.78
C ASP A 136 -25.92 -17.94 -12.50
N PHE A 137 -27.10 -18.49 -12.17
CA PHE A 137 -27.77 -19.56 -12.93
C PHE A 137 -28.55 -18.95 -14.12
N ASN A 138 -28.27 -19.38 -15.35
CA ASN A 138 -28.93 -18.85 -16.55
C ASN A 138 -29.20 -19.98 -17.56
N PHE A 139 -30.46 -20.19 -17.94
CA PHE A 139 -30.87 -21.20 -18.91
C PHE A 139 -30.35 -20.84 -20.32
N ALA A 140 -29.53 -21.70 -20.93
CA ALA A 140 -29.04 -21.52 -22.30
C ALA A 140 -30.07 -21.98 -23.35
N LYS A 141 -30.15 -21.27 -24.49
CA LYS A 141 -31.20 -21.39 -25.53
C LYS A 141 -30.79 -22.22 -26.78
N SER A 142 -29.74 -23.05 -26.70
CA SER A 142 -29.26 -23.90 -27.80
C SER A 142 -28.43 -25.11 -27.29
N TYR A 143 -28.47 -26.25 -28.01
CA TYR A 143 -27.90 -27.54 -27.60
C TYR A 143 -26.35 -27.57 -27.52
N TYR A 144 -25.64 -26.78 -28.34
CA TYR A 144 -24.17 -26.66 -28.25
C TYR A 144 -23.74 -25.73 -27.10
N ASP A 145 -24.52 -24.69 -26.81
CA ASP A 145 -24.35 -23.89 -25.60
C ASP A 145 -24.60 -24.73 -24.34
N ARG A 146 -25.43 -25.79 -24.46
CA ARG A 146 -25.73 -26.72 -23.37
C ARG A 146 -24.51 -27.53 -22.92
N LEU A 147 -23.65 -28.04 -23.81
CA LEU A 147 -22.42 -28.75 -23.40
C LEU A 147 -21.39 -27.83 -22.75
N HIS A 148 -21.27 -26.59 -23.25
CA HIS A 148 -20.45 -25.56 -22.59
C HIS A 148 -21.01 -25.17 -21.22
N TYR A 149 -22.33 -25.11 -21.10
CA TYR A 149 -23.04 -24.86 -19.86
C TYR A 149 -22.87 -26.02 -18.87
N ILE A 150 -23.08 -27.27 -19.30
CA ILE A 150 -22.85 -28.50 -18.51
C ILE A 150 -21.41 -28.52 -17.98
N LYS A 151 -20.43 -28.30 -18.86
CA LYS A 151 -19.02 -28.22 -18.47
C LYS A 151 -18.79 -27.16 -17.39
N LYS A 152 -19.41 -25.99 -17.55
CA LYS A 152 -19.29 -24.88 -16.61
C LYS A 152 -19.92 -25.26 -15.27
N GLU A 153 -21.16 -25.76 -15.27
CA GLU A 153 -21.92 -26.11 -14.07
C GLU A 153 -21.20 -27.20 -13.26
N ILE A 154 -20.76 -28.28 -13.91
CA ILE A 154 -19.98 -29.34 -13.27
C ILE A 154 -18.67 -28.81 -12.64
N LEU A 155 -18.01 -27.83 -13.28
CA LEU A 155 -16.75 -27.26 -12.79
C LEU A 155 -16.93 -26.16 -11.74
N THR A 156 -18.07 -25.48 -11.72
CA THR A 156 -18.34 -24.32 -10.83
C THR A 156 -19.54 -24.53 -9.92
N ASN A 157 -19.92 -25.79 -9.68
CA ASN A 157 -21.02 -26.10 -8.79
C ASN A 157 -20.74 -25.61 -7.37
N CYS A 158 -21.84 -25.45 -6.67
CA CYS A 158 -21.92 -24.88 -5.35
C CYS A 158 -21.09 -25.67 -4.32
N PHE A 159 -21.24 -26.98 -4.33
CA PHE A 159 -20.55 -27.87 -3.40
C PHE A 159 -19.04 -27.80 -3.52
N PHE A 160 -18.51 -27.83 -4.75
CA PHE A 160 -17.08 -27.73 -5.03
C PHE A 160 -16.53 -26.39 -4.56
N ASP A 161 -17.25 -25.31 -4.84
CA ASP A 161 -16.84 -23.96 -4.50
C ASP A 161 -16.70 -23.72 -3.00
N LYS A 162 -17.49 -24.42 -2.17
CA LYS A 162 -17.39 -24.39 -0.70
C LYS A 162 -16.07 -24.98 -0.22
N TYR A 163 -15.72 -26.19 -0.64
CA TYR A 163 -14.49 -26.87 -0.21
C TYR A 163 -13.23 -26.15 -0.73
N ILE A 164 -13.28 -25.62 -1.95
CA ILE A 164 -12.21 -24.79 -2.51
C ILE A 164 -12.04 -23.50 -1.69
N TYR A 165 -13.14 -22.86 -1.29
CA TYR A 165 -13.09 -21.68 -0.43
C TYR A 165 -12.50 -22.01 0.96
N LYS A 166 -12.93 -23.10 1.59
CA LYS A 166 -12.42 -23.56 2.88
C LYS A 166 -10.91 -23.83 2.80
N LYS A 167 -10.44 -24.50 1.74
CA LYS A 167 -9.02 -24.72 1.47
C LYS A 167 -8.25 -23.41 1.27
N SER A 168 -8.80 -22.48 0.48
CA SER A 168 -8.19 -21.18 0.24
C SER A 168 -7.98 -20.40 1.55
N GLN A 169 -8.97 -20.38 2.45
CA GLN A 169 -8.83 -19.71 3.75
C GLN A 169 -7.75 -20.34 4.64
N LYS A 170 -7.65 -21.67 4.65
CA LYS A 170 -6.57 -22.39 5.35
C LYS A 170 -5.19 -22.00 4.81
N VAL A 171 -5.04 -21.98 3.48
CA VAL A 171 -3.81 -21.59 2.78
C VAL A 171 -3.37 -20.17 3.13
N LYS A 172 -4.31 -19.21 3.19
CA LYS A 172 -4.04 -17.83 3.61
C LYS A 172 -3.44 -17.77 5.02
N LYS A 173 -4.05 -18.48 5.96
CA LYS A 173 -3.60 -18.56 7.36
C LYS A 173 -2.23 -19.24 7.47
N GLU A 174 -2.03 -20.36 6.79
CA GLU A 174 -0.77 -21.09 6.78
C GLU A 174 0.37 -20.28 6.16
N ALA A 175 0.12 -19.58 5.06
CA ALA A 175 1.12 -18.71 4.43
C ALA A 175 1.59 -17.60 5.38
N LEU A 176 0.66 -16.93 6.07
CA LEU A 176 0.99 -15.93 7.08
C LEU A 176 1.80 -16.54 8.23
N LEU A 177 1.37 -17.68 8.77
CA LEU A 177 2.10 -18.37 9.84
C LEU A 177 3.50 -18.79 9.40
N ASN A 178 3.67 -19.25 8.15
CA ASN A 178 4.97 -19.62 7.61
C ASN A 178 5.88 -18.40 7.47
N ILE A 179 5.36 -17.25 7.05
CA ILE A 179 6.13 -15.99 7.02
C ILE A 179 6.57 -15.60 8.44
N PHE A 180 5.67 -15.65 9.42
CA PHE A 180 6.02 -15.38 10.82
C PHE A 180 7.06 -16.35 11.38
N LYS A 181 6.92 -17.66 11.12
CA LYS A 181 7.91 -18.68 11.50
C LYS A 181 9.26 -18.42 10.84
N MET A 182 9.28 -18.04 9.56
CA MET A 182 10.50 -17.70 8.83
C MET A 182 11.22 -16.51 9.48
N ILE A 183 10.49 -15.43 9.82
CA ILE A 183 11.05 -14.27 10.51
C ILE A 183 11.56 -14.66 11.91
N LYS A 184 10.76 -15.42 12.66
CA LYS A 184 11.11 -15.85 14.03
C LYS A 184 12.32 -16.77 14.08
N ASN A 185 12.49 -17.64 13.09
CA ASN A 185 13.61 -18.58 13.02
C ASN A 185 14.89 -17.90 12.50
N ASN A 186 14.75 -16.87 11.67
CA ASN A 186 15.88 -16.17 11.04
C ASN A 186 16.11 -14.78 11.63
N GLN A 187 16.06 -14.65 12.97
CA GLN A 187 16.11 -13.36 13.66
C GLN A 187 17.32 -12.52 13.24
N TRP A 188 18.50 -13.14 13.13
CA TRP A 188 19.71 -12.42 12.72
C TRP A 188 19.60 -11.82 11.32
N ILE A 189 19.06 -12.56 10.35
CA ILE A 189 18.84 -12.06 8.98
C ILE A 189 17.81 -10.92 9.02
N SER A 190 16.74 -11.06 9.80
CA SER A 190 15.75 -10.01 9.97
C SER A 190 16.35 -8.74 10.60
N THR A 191 17.23 -8.87 11.59
CA THR A 191 17.95 -7.74 12.19
C THR A 191 18.85 -7.06 11.16
N VAL A 192 19.65 -7.82 10.40
CA VAL A 192 20.53 -7.26 9.37
C VAL A 192 19.72 -6.54 8.29
N LEU A 193 18.61 -7.13 7.82
CA LEU A 193 17.72 -6.49 6.85
C LEU A 193 17.05 -5.23 7.42
N PHE A 194 16.67 -5.24 8.70
CA PHE A 194 16.09 -4.09 9.38
C PHE A 194 17.05 -2.89 9.39
N PHE A 195 18.30 -3.08 9.85
CA PHE A 195 19.29 -2.00 9.85
C PHE A 195 19.73 -1.61 8.44
N GLY A 196 19.92 -2.60 7.56
CA GLY A 196 20.32 -2.38 6.18
C GLY A 196 19.28 -1.56 5.41
N PHE A 197 17.99 -1.80 5.64
CA PHE A 197 16.92 -1.03 5.01
C PHE A 197 16.97 0.46 5.39
N GLY A 198 17.09 0.79 6.69
CA GLY A 198 17.18 2.19 7.13
C GLY A 198 18.44 2.87 6.62
N PHE A 199 19.55 2.13 6.53
CA PHE A 199 20.78 2.61 5.90
C PHE A 199 20.56 2.96 4.42
N ILE A 200 19.89 2.08 3.66
CA ILE A 200 19.54 2.34 2.25
C ILE A 200 18.65 3.58 2.14
N VAL A 201 17.59 3.69 2.96
CA VAL A 201 16.69 4.84 2.97
C VAL A 201 17.44 6.14 3.27
N TYR A 202 18.36 6.11 4.24
CA TYR A 202 19.22 7.23 4.59
C TYR A 202 20.10 7.67 3.40
N PHE A 203 20.82 6.74 2.76
CA PHE A 203 21.68 7.06 1.64
C PHE A 203 20.91 7.55 0.41
N LEU A 204 19.73 6.99 0.14
CA LEU A 204 18.88 7.45 -0.96
C LEU A 204 18.37 8.87 -0.73
N TYR A 205 17.96 9.21 0.49
CA TYR A 205 17.50 10.57 0.82
C TYR A 205 18.63 11.59 0.75
N PHE A 206 19.78 11.25 1.32
CA PHE A 206 20.94 12.13 1.45
C PHE A 206 21.98 11.95 0.34
N TYR A 207 21.62 11.32 -0.79
CA TYR A 207 22.56 10.99 -1.87
C TYR A 207 23.41 12.18 -2.36
N LYS A 208 22.80 13.38 -2.40
CA LYS A 208 23.50 14.62 -2.81
C LYS A 208 24.31 15.29 -1.69
N TYR A 209 24.00 15.00 -0.43
CA TYR A 209 24.63 15.59 0.75
C TYR A 209 24.40 14.70 1.96
N THR A 210 25.44 14.01 2.44
CA THR A 210 25.39 13.20 3.66
C THR A 210 25.70 14.08 4.88
N PRO A 211 24.75 14.30 5.81
CA PRO A 211 25.03 15.04 7.03
C PRO A 211 26.08 14.32 7.88
N PHE A 212 26.94 15.08 8.56
CA PHE A 212 27.91 14.54 9.51
C PHE A 212 27.23 14.39 10.87
N ILE A 213 27.25 13.16 11.43
CA ILE A 213 26.45 12.79 12.61
C ILE A 213 27.31 11.95 13.57
N PRO A 214 27.19 12.14 14.89
CA PRO A 214 27.74 11.20 15.86
C PRO A 214 27.17 9.79 15.68
N GLY A 215 27.97 8.75 15.95
CA GLY A 215 27.54 7.36 15.73
C GLY A 215 26.23 6.97 16.42
N GLN A 216 25.96 7.49 17.62
CA GLN A 216 24.72 7.21 18.37
C GLN A 216 23.47 7.81 17.70
N GLU A 217 23.54 9.07 17.29
CA GLU A 217 22.45 9.75 16.57
C GLU A 217 22.19 9.11 15.20
N PHE A 218 23.26 8.66 14.52
CA PHE A 218 23.14 7.94 13.25
C PHE A 218 22.40 6.60 13.39
N ILE A 219 22.76 5.80 14.41
CA ILE A 219 22.06 4.54 14.72
C ILE A 219 20.60 4.82 15.07
N TYR A 220 20.31 5.86 15.85
CA TYR A 220 18.95 6.26 16.17
C TYR A 220 18.13 6.59 14.91
N VAL A 221 18.67 7.42 14.01
CA VAL A 221 17.96 7.79 12.77
C VAL A 221 17.70 6.58 11.88
N ILE A 222 18.69 5.69 11.72
CA ILE A 222 18.53 4.46 10.93
C ILE A 222 17.46 3.56 11.54
N THR A 223 17.51 3.34 12.85
CA THR A 223 16.53 2.47 13.54
C THR A 223 15.12 3.05 13.49
N ALA A 224 14.97 4.35 13.75
CA ALA A 224 13.69 5.04 13.69
C ALA A 224 13.09 5.01 12.28
N THR A 225 13.88 5.34 11.26
CA THR A 225 13.42 5.31 9.86
C THR A 225 13.03 3.90 9.42
N SER A 226 13.85 2.89 9.71
CA SER A 226 13.49 1.48 9.46
C SER A 226 12.18 1.09 10.13
N ALA A 227 12.03 1.41 11.42
CA ALA A 227 10.84 1.07 12.17
C ALA A 227 9.60 1.73 11.57
N ILE A 228 9.64 3.04 11.32
CA ILE A 228 8.51 3.81 10.78
C ILE A 228 8.08 3.24 9.42
N PHE A 229 9.01 3.08 8.47
CA PHE A 229 8.68 2.65 7.11
C PHE A 229 8.31 1.17 7.00
N LEU A 230 8.74 0.32 7.93
CA LEU A 230 8.28 -1.07 8.00
C LEU A 230 6.93 -1.21 8.72
N LEU A 231 6.62 -0.33 9.68
CA LEU A 231 5.34 -0.34 10.39
C LEU A 231 4.19 0.24 9.57
N ILE A 232 4.43 1.27 8.74
CA ILE A 232 3.37 1.88 7.91
C ILE A 232 2.64 0.84 7.05
N PRO A 233 3.31 -0.03 6.26
CA PRO A 233 2.65 -1.09 5.51
C PRO A 233 1.88 -2.06 6.40
N VAL A 234 2.39 -2.40 7.59
CA VAL A 234 1.69 -3.30 8.53
C VAL A 234 0.37 -2.69 8.98
N PHE A 235 0.35 -1.40 9.33
CA PHE A 235 -0.88 -0.69 9.68
C PHE A 235 -1.87 -0.61 8.50
N ILE A 236 -1.39 -0.33 7.29
CA ILE A 236 -2.22 -0.31 6.08
C ILE A 236 -2.86 -1.68 5.85
N LEU A 237 -2.07 -2.76 5.93
CA LEU A 237 -2.56 -4.13 5.72
C LEU A 237 -3.53 -4.57 6.81
N LEU A 238 -3.28 -4.20 8.07
CA LEU A 238 -4.20 -4.47 9.17
C LEU A 238 -5.54 -3.75 8.97
N PHE A 239 -5.51 -2.49 8.55
CA PHE A 239 -6.72 -1.74 8.20
C PHE A 239 -7.50 -2.39 7.05
N LEU A 240 -6.82 -2.82 5.98
CA LEU A 240 -7.44 -3.53 4.87
C LEU A 240 -8.01 -4.88 5.29
N TRP A 241 -7.35 -5.59 6.21
CA TRP A 241 -7.86 -6.83 6.76
C TRP A 241 -9.14 -6.63 7.56
N LEU A 242 -9.25 -5.56 8.36
CA LEU A 242 -10.49 -5.18 9.05
C LEU A 242 -11.63 -4.87 8.06
N LEU A 243 -11.35 -4.13 6.99
CA LEU A 243 -12.31 -3.88 5.92
C LEU A 243 -12.73 -5.17 5.21
N TRP A 244 -11.82 -6.12 5.06
CA TRP A 244 -12.11 -7.43 4.48
C TRP A 244 -13.01 -8.28 5.38
N LEU A 245 -12.82 -8.24 6.70
CA LEU A 245 -13.72 -8.91 7.63
C LEU A 245 -15.15 -8.39 7.50
N LEU A 246 -15.32 -7.07 7.40
CA LEU A 246 -16.63 -6.46 7.15
C LEU A 246 -17.23 -6.96 5.82
N TYR A 247 -16.43 -7.00 4.76
CA TYR A 247 -16.84 -7.55 3.46
C TYR A 247 -17.27 -9.03 3.55
N ASP A 248 -16.49 -9.89 4.23
CA ASP A 248 -16.78 -11.32 4.36
C ASP A 248 -18.07 -11.55 5.18
N LEU A 249 -18.28 -10.77 6.25
CA LEU A 249 -19.51 -10.79 7.04
C LEU A 249 -20.73 -10.41 6.21
N GLU A 250 -20.67 -9.30 5.48
CA GLU A 250 -21.79 -8.85 4.63
C GLU A 250 -22.04 -9.76 3.43
N LYS A 251 -20.99 -10.44 2.95
CA LYS A 251 -21.11 -11.45 1.90
C LYS A 251 -21.83 -12.69 2.40
N LYS A 252 -21.52 -13.15 3.62
CA LYS A 252 -22.25 -14.24 4.27
C LYS A 252 -23.70 -13.87 4.55
N GLY A 253 -23.97 -12.63 4.95
CA GLY A 253 -25.31 -12.12 5.22
C GLY A 253 -26.09 -11.59 4.01
N ASP A 254 -25.76 -12.02 2.79
CA ASP A 254 -26.53 -11.77 1.56
C ASP A 254 -26.79 -10.32 1.12
N LYS A 255 -26.08 -9.36 1.71
CA LYS A 255 -26.30 -7.93 1.43
C LYS A 255 -25.91 -7.49 0.02
N PHE A 256 -25.21 -8.33 -0.74
CA PHE A 256 -24.78 -8.08 -2.12
C PHE A 256 -25.71 -8.69 -3.19
N LYS A 257 -26.93 -9.10 -2.84
CA LYS A 257 -27.89 -9.67 -3.81
C LYS A 257 -29.02 -8.73 -4.19
N ASP A 258 -29.61 -8.05 -3.21
CA ASP A 258 -30.73 -7.12 -3.41
C ASP A 258 -30.21 -5.71 -3.71
N GLY A 259 -29.77 -5.47 -4.94
CA GLY A 259 -29.39 -4.13 -5.38
C GLY A 259 -30.46 -3.44 -6.22
N LEU A 260 -30.59 -2.12 -6.10
CA LEU A 260 -31.39 -1.29 -7.00
C LEU A 260 -30.84 -1.43 -8.45
N LEU A 261 -31.71 -1.38 -9.47
CA LEU A 261 -31.36 -1.59 -10.89
C LEU A 261 -30.65 -2.93 -11.16
N GLY A 262 -31.30 -4.06 -10.85
CA GLY A 262 -30.79 -5.40 -11.20
C GLY A 262 -29.44 -5.74 -10.54
N GLY A 263 -29.27 -5.37 -9.27
CA GLY A 263 -28.06 -5.68 -8.51
C GLY A 263 -26.85 -4.82 -8.86
N LEU A 264 -27.02 -3.57 -9.30
CA LEU A 264 -25.90 -2.64 -9.57
C LEU A 264 -25.55 -1.77 -8.35
N PHE A 265 -26.51 -1.44 -7.50
CA PHE A 265 -26.29 -0.61 -6.31
C PHE A 265 -26.63 -1.36 -5.03
N PHE A 266 -25.62 -1.69 -4.21
CA PHE A 266 -25.83 -2.45 -2.96
C PHE A 266 -26.04 -1.53 -1.76
N TYR A 267 -27.19 -0.86 -1.71
CA TYR A 267 -27.51 0.14 -0.68
C TYR A 267 -27.60 -0.40 0.74
N LYS A 268 -27.78 -1.72 0.92
CA LYS A 268 -27.80 -2.39 2.23
C LYS A 268 -26.39 -2.62 2.80
N SER A 269 -25.33 -2.46 1.99
CA SER A 269 -23.94 -2.77 2.39
C SER A 269 -23.27 -1.59 3.08
N MET A 270 -22.97 -1.76 4.37
CA MET A 270 -22.16 -0.81 5.13
C MET A 270 -20.72 -0.80 4.65
N PHE A 271 -20.21 -1.94 4.16
CA PHE A 271 -18.87 -2.03 3.58
C PHE A 271 -18.68 -1.06 2.41
N ILE A 272 -19.62 -1.05 1.45
CA ILE A 272 -19.50 -0.17 0.30
C ILE A 272 -19.60 1.29 0.72
N PHE A 273 -20.52 1.61 1.63
CA PHE A 273 -20.68 2.98 2.11
C PHE A 273 -19.40 3.50 2.78
N ILE A 274 -18.85 2.73 3.73
CA ILE A 274 -17.62 3.08 4.47
C ILE A 274 -16.44 3.21 3.51
N LEU A 275 -16.25 2.25 2.60
CA LEU A 275 -15.12 2.27 1.67
C LEU A 275 -15.22 3.45 0.68
N SER A 276 -16.42 3.73 0.18
CA SER A 276 -16.68 4.87 -0.71
C SER A 276 -16.39 6.19 -0.02
N PHE A 277 -16.80 6.31 1.26
CA PHE A 277 -16.54 7.49 2.07
C PHE A 277 -15.04 7.71 2.27
N ILE A 278 -14.30 6.67 2.69
CA ILE A 278 -12.85 6.74 2.88
C ILE A 278 -12.14 7.16 1.59
N LEU A 279 -12.47 6.53 0.45
CA LEU A 279 -11.87 6.86 -0.84
C LEU A 279 -12.20 8.28 -1.29
N SER A 280 -13.42 8.74 -1.07
CA SER A 280 -13.82 10.12 -1.38
C SER A 280 -13.03 11.15 -0.57
N MET A 281 -12.86 10.92 0.73
CA MET A 281 -12.08 11.80 1.60
C MET A 281 -10.59 11.79 1.22
N ALA A 282 -10.03 10.61 0.95
CA ALA A 282 -8.64 10.48 0.51
C ALA A 282 -8.40 11.21 -0.81
N PHE A 283 -9.32 11.09 -1.77
CA PHE A 283 -9.24 11.78 -3.06
C PHE A 283 -9.23 13.31 -2.87
N ILE A 284 -10.12 13.84 -2.03
CA ILE A 284 -10.19 15.28 -1.76
C ILE A 284 -8.91 15.80 -1.12
N ILE A 285 -8.33 15.05 -0.17
CA ILE A 285 -7.07 15.44 0.48
C ILE A 285 -5.91 15.44 -0.52
N LEU A 286 -5.79 14.38 -1.33
CA LEU A 286 -4.68 14.23 -2.28
C LEU A 286 -4.74 15.24 -3.42
N PHE A 287 -5.94 15.55 -3.92
CA PHE A 287 -6.14 16.46 -5.04
C PHE A 287 -6.63 17.84 -4.61
N LYS A 288 -6.44 18.22 -3.33
CA LYS A 288 -6.95 19.49 -2.77
C LYS A 288 -6.58 20.70 -3.62
N ASN A 289 -5.32 20.81 -4.05
CA ASN A 289 -4.83 21.94 -4.84
C ASN A 289 -5.43 21.96 -6.25
N GLU A 290 -5.54 20.79 -6.90
CA GLU A 290 -6.14 20.71 -8.22
C GLU A 290 -7.64 20.98 -8.18
N ILE A 291 -8.32 20.44 -7.16
CA ILE A 291 -9.73 20.71 -6.90
C ILE A 291 -9.95 22.20 -6.62
N SER A 292 -9.06 22.88 -5.88
CA SER A 292 -9.21 24.32 -5.63
C SER A 292 -9.04 25.14 -6.90
N ASN A 293 -8.06 24.81 -7.74
CA ASN A 293 -7.84 25.47 -9.03
C ASN A 293 -9.02 25.23 -10.00
N TYR A 294 -9.57 24.02 -10.02
CA TYR A 294 -10.74 23.71 -10.84
C TYR A 294 -12.02 24.38 -10.32
N ALA A 295 -12.18 24.46 -8.99
CA ALA A 295 -13.30 25.13 -8.35
C ALA A 295 -13.28 26.63 -8.57
N SER A 296 -12.10 27.27 -8.55
CA SER A 296 -11.95 28.69 -8.89
C SER A 296 -12.29 28.97 -10.35
N ASN A 297 -11.92 28.07 -11.28
CA ASN A 297 -12.24 28.21 -12.71
C ASN A 297 -13.74 28.02 -13.01
N LEU A 298 -14.47 27.30 -12.16
CA LEU A 298 -15.91 27.04 -12.32
C LEU A 298 -16.81 28.00 -11.53
N ASN A 299 -16.27 29.05 -10.90
CA ASN A 299 -17.02 29.95 -9.99
C ASN A 299 -17.81 29.19 -8.90
N ILE A 300 -17.27 28.07 -8.42
CA ILE A 300 -17.87 27.25 -7.36
C ILE A 300 -17.43 27.82 -6.00
N THR A 301 -17.83 29.05 -5.69
CA THR A 301 -17.58 29.69 -4.37
C THR A 301 -18.71 29.45 -3.37
N ASN A 302 -19.86 28.95 -3.82
CA ASN A 302 -21.00 28.67 -2.95
C ASN A 302 -20.85 27.32 -2.23
N PHE A 303 -20.98 27.34 -0.90
CA PHE A 303 -20.97 26.16 0.00
C PHE A 303 -21.83 24.99 -0.50
N ARG A 304 -22.98 25.30 -1.12
CA ARG A 304 -23.89 24.30 -1.75
C ARG A 304 -23.23 23.51 -2.87
N ASN A 305 -22.42 24.15 -3.71
CA ASN A 305 -21.76 23.52 -4.84
C ASN A 305 -20.59 22.64 -4.38
N SER A 306 -19.90 23.02 -3.29
CA SER A 306 -18.87 22.19 -2.67
C SER A 306 -19.45 20.89 -2.07
N ILE A 307 -20.63 20.98 -1.44
CA ILE A 307 -21.35 19.79 -0.95
C ILE A 307 -21.79 18.88 -2.11
N LEU A 308 -22.28 19.46 -3.21
CA LEU A 308 -22.65 18.70 -4.42
C LEU A 308 -21.44 17.95 -5.01
N MET A 309 -20.26 18.58 -5.06
CA MET A 309 -19.03 17.93 -5.52
C MET A 309 -18.62 16.75 -4.63
N LEU A 310 -18.72 16.92 -3.30
CA LEU A 310 -18.49 15.84 -2.33
C LEU A 310 -19.42 14.64 -2.56
N ILE A 311 -20.72 14.91 -2.75
CA ILE A 311 -21.73 13.88 -3.03
C ILE A 311 -21.42 13.19 -4.38
N LEU A 312 -21.04 13.95 -5.41
CA LEU A 312 -20.74 13.40 -6.72
C LEU A 312 -19.50 12.47 -6.69
N ILE A 313 -18.43 12.91 -6.01
CA ILE A 313 -17.21 12.10 -5.83
C ILE A 313 -17.54 10.82 -5.05
N PHE A 314 -18.33 10.94 -3.99
CA PHE A 314 -18.80 9.79 -3.22
C PHE A 314 -19.58 8.80 -4.09
N LEU A 315 -20.54 9.29 -4.90
CA LEU A 315 -21.33 8.45 -5.81
C LEU A 315 -20.48 7.75 -6.88
N ILE A 316 -19.45 8.43 -7.39
CA ILE A 316 -18.50 7.84 -8.35
C ILE A 316 -17.76 6.66 -7.71
N PHE A 317 -17.18 6.85 -6.52
CA PHE A 317 -16.50 5.76 -5.82
C PHE A 317 -17.44 4.63 -5.44
N TYR A 318 -18.66 4.98 -5.01
CA TYR A 318 -19.71 4.00 -4.73
C TYR A 318 -20.01 3.11 -5.93
N LEU A 319 -20.16 3.71 -7.11
CA LEU A 319 -20.41 2.98 -8.35
C LEU A 319 -19.21 2.11 -8.75
N ILE A 320 -17.99 2.63 -8.64
CA ILE A 320 -16.75 1.88 -8.94
C ILE A 320 -16.62 0.65 -8.03
N ILE A 321 -16.88 0.80 -6.73
CA ILE A 321 -16.81 -0.31 -5.78
C ILE A 321 -17.89 -1.36 -6.08
N CYS A 322 -19.12 -0.92 -6.39
CA CYS A 322 -20.19 -1.85 -6.78
C CYS A 322 -19.81 -2.65 -8.03
N LEU A 323 -19.24 -2.01 -9.05
CA LEU A 323 -18.74 -2.69 -10.26
C LEU A 323 -17.61 -3.68 -9.93
N ALA A 324 -16.70 -3.32 -9.03
CA ALA A 324 -15.62 -4.19 -8.58
C ALA A 324 -16.12 -5.44 -7.84
N ILE A 325 -17.18 -5.32 -7.03
CA ILE A 325 -17.78 -6.46 -6.32
C ILE A 325 -18.54 -7.36 -7.31
N LYS A 326 -19.31 -6.76 -8.23
CA LYS A 326 -20.14 -7.51 -9.18
C LYS A 326 -19.30 -8.27 -10.20
N PHE A 327 -18.33 -7.60 -10.82
CA PHE A 327 -17.60 -8.12 -11.98
C PHE A 327 -16.15 -8.51 -11.64
N GLN A 328 -15.86 -9.81 -11.66
CA GLN A 328 -14.49 -10.32 -11.46
C GLN A 328 -13.51 -9.82 -12.53
N LYS A 329 -13.94 -9.76 -13.79
CA LYS A 329 -13.12 -9.23 -14.89
C LYS A 329 -12.79 -7.74 -14.69
N PHE A 330 -13.73 -6.94 -14.17
CA PHE A 330 -13.51 -5.52 -13.90
C PHE A 330 -12.38 -5.29 -12.88
N ARG A 331 -12.33 -6.08 -11.80
CA ARG A 331 -11.23 -6.04 -10.82
C ARG A 331 -9.87 -6.26 -11.46
N PHE A 332 -9.79 -7.23 -12.37
CA PHE A 332 -8.56 -7.56 -13.08
C PHE A 332 -8.16 -6.47 -14.08
N TYR A 333 -9.12 -5.92 -14.84
CA TYR A 333 -8.85 -4.80 -15.76
C TYR A 333 -8.43 -3.53 -15.01
N LEU A 334 -9.09 -3.19 -13.90
CA LEU A 334 -8.73 -2.04 -13.07
C LEU A 334 -7.29 -2.18 -12.56
N PHE A 335 -6.91 -3.37 -12.11
CA PHE A 335 -5.54 -3.67 -11.70
C PHE A 335 -4.53 -3.56 -12.85
N ILE A 336 -4.83 -4.13 -14.03
CA ILE A 336 -3.95 -4.00 -15.22
C ILE A 336 -3.79 -2.54 -15.62
N ILE A 337 -4.87 -1.75 -15.57
CA ILE A 337 -4.82 -0.32 -15.90
C ILE A 337 -3.92 0.42 -14.89
N LEU A 338 -4.04 0.15 -13.59
CA LEU A 338 -3.15 0.73 -12.57
C LEU A 338 -1.68 0.33 -12.80
N LEU A 339 -1.42 -0.93 -13.14
CA LEU A 339 -0.09 -1.42 -13.51
C LEU A 339 0.45 -0.80 -14.81
N PHE A 340 -0.42 -0.57 -15.79
CA PHE A 340 -0.06 0.03 -17.07
C PHE A 340 0.26 1.51 -16.90
N ILE A 341 -0.56 2.24 -16.14
CA ILE A 341 -0.26 3.62 -15.71
C ILE A 341 1.08 3.62 -14.99
N PHE A 342 1.32 2.68 -14.06
CA PHE A 342 2.61 2.49 -13.41
C PHE A 342 3.77 2.32 -14.40
N SER A 343 3.66 1.43 -15.41
CA SER A 343 4.72 1.19 -16.38
C SER A 343 4.97 2.39 -17.29
N MET A 344 3.92 3.07 -17.73
CA MET A 344 3.99 4.22 -18.62
C MET A 344 4.57 5.45 -17.90
N TYR A 345 4.14 5.71 -16.66
CA TYR A 345 4.64 6.82 -15.86
C TYR A 345 6.08 6.59 -15.38
N SER A 346 6.46 5.36 -15.02
CA SER A 346 7.83 5.03 -14.65
C SER A 346 8.81 5.22 -15.81
N PHE A 347 8.35 5.04 -17.06
CA PHE A 347 9.15 5.24 -18.26
C PHE A 347 9.29 6.72 -18.66
N SER A 348 8.28 7.57 -18.38
CA SER A 348 8.28 8.95 -18.86
C SER A 348 9.16 9.92 -18.07
N ASN A 349 9.57 9.59 -16.83
CA ASN A 349 10.11 10.59 -15.91
C ASN A 349 11.17 10.06 -14.91
N ILE A 350 12.13 9.25 -15.39
CA ILE A 350 13.25 8.71 -14.60
C ILE A 350 14.09 9.80 -13.85
N LEU A 351 13.88 11.10 -14.11
CA LEU A 351 14.65 12.19 -13.51
C LEU A 351 13.84 13.22 -12.69
N LYS A 352 12.49 13.14 -12.63
CA LYS A 352 11.67 14.04 -11.79
C LYS A 352 10.77 13.22 -10.86
N LEU A 353 11.22 13.05 -9.62
CA LEU A 353 10.47 12.39 -8.53
C LEU A 353 9.30 13.27 -8.07
N GLU A 354 8.18 13.25 -8.80
CA GLU A 354 6.94 13.85 -8.32
C GLU A 354 6.26 12.93 -7.27
N LYS A 355 5.65 13.50 -6.22
CA LYS A 355 5.02 12.70 -5.16
C LYS A 355 3.90 11.77 -5.66
N LEU A 356 3.35 12.04 -6.85
CA LEU A 356 2.34 11.21 -7.52
C LEU A 356 2.80 9.78 -7.81
N TYR A 357 4.08 9.54 -8.14
CA TYR A 357 4.59 8.19 -8.41
C TYR A 357 4.38 7.26 -7.20
N PHE A 358 4.74 7.76 -6.03
CA PHE A 358 4.66 7.01 -4.78
C PHE A 358 3.22 6.71 -4.35
N ILE A 359 2.28 7.61 -4.65
CA ILE A 359 0.85 7.35 -4.45
C ILE A 359 0.39 6.15 -5.30
N ILE A 360 0.83 6.07 -6.57
CA ILE A 360 0.47 4.94 -7.46
C ILE A 360 1.02 3.62 -6.90
N TYR A 361 2.25 3.60 -6.37
CA TYR A 361 2.80 2.42 -5.70
C TYR A 361 1.96 1.97 -4.50
N ILE A 362 1.54 2.90 -3.64
CA ILE A 362 0.68 2.62 -2.49
C ILE A 362 -0.66 2.05 -2.96
N VAL A 363 -1.33 2.72 -3.91
CA VAL A 363 -2.65 2.31 -4.43
C VAL A 363 -2.58 0.93 -5.11
N SER A 364 -1.52 0.66 -5.87
CA SER A 364 -1.28 -0.64 -6.49
C SER A 364 -1.09 -1.75 -5.45
N GLY A 365 -0.26 -1.51 -4.42
CA GLY A 365 -0.05 -2.44 -3.32
C GLY A 365 -1.35 -2.76 -2.56
N ILE A 366 -2.14 -1.72 -2.22
CA ILE A 366 -3.45 -1.86 -1.57
C ILE A 366 -4.40 -2.70 -2.43
N SER A 367 -4.52 -2.36 -3.72
CA SER A 367 -5.43 -3.03 -4.65
C SER A 367 -5.07 -4.50 -4.83
N PHE A 368 -3.77 -4.79 -4.93
CA PHE A 368 -3.28 -6.14 -5.09
C PHE A 368 -3.54 -7.00 -3.85
N PHE A 369 -3.28 -6.44 -2.66
CA PHE A 369 -3.61 -7.11 -1.40
C PHE A 369 -5.11 -7.42 -1.28
N TRP A 370 -5.98 -6.48 -1.68
CA TRP A 370 -7.42 -6.69 -1.69
C TRP A 370 -7.85 -7.82 -2.65
N ILE A 371 -7.31 -7.87 -3.86
CA ILE A 371 -7.59 -8.92 -4.84
C ILE A 371 -7.23 -10.30 -4.27
N ILE A 372 -6.05 -10.39 -3.64
CA ILE A 372 -5.56 -11.61 -2.99
C ILE A 372 -6.52 -12.05 -1.88
N LEU A 373 -6.98 -11.14 -1.02
CA LEU A 373 -7.91 -11.45 0.07
C LEU A 373 -9.25 -12.00 -0.43
N VAL A 374 -9.78 -11.47 -1.54
CA VAL A 374 -11.08 -11.91 -2.10
C VAL A 374 -10.95 -13.14 -3.01
N SER A 375 -9.76 -13.42 -3.53
CA SER A 375 -9.51 -14.57 -4.41
C SER A 375 -9.66 -15.93 -3.69
N LYS A 376 -9.94 -16.98 -4.48
CA LYS A 376 -10.02 -18.38 -4.03
C LYS A 376 -8.73 -19.17 -4.33
N PHE A 377 -7.56 -18.53 -4.30
CA PHE A 377 -6.29 -19.25 -4.58
C PHE A 377 -6.01 -20.31 -3.51
N THR A 378 -5.59 -21.50 -3.95
CA THR A 378 -5.30 -22.67 -3.11
C THR A 378 -3.81 -23.02 -3.06
N ASP A 379 -2.97 -22.37 -3.86
CA ASP A 379 -1.51 -22.55 -3.81
C ASP A 379 -0.87 -21.59 -2.80
N ILE A 380 -0.22 -22.16 -1.79
CA ILE A 380 0.50 -21.46 -0.72
C ILE A 380 1.66 -20.63 -1.29
N LYS A 381 2.44 -21.15 -2.25
CA LYS A 381 3.61 -20.46 -2.81
C LYS A 381 3.20 -19.26 -3.62
N PHE A 382 2.16 -19.43 -4.44
CA PHE A 382 1.58 -18.33 -5.19
C PHE A 382 1.06 -17.24 -4.24
N TYR A 383 0.26 -17.60 -3.24
CA TYR A 383 -0.26 -16.64 -2.27
C TYR A 383 0.84 -15.87 -1.54
N ALA A 384 1.86 -16.57 -1.02
CA ALA A 384 2.97 -15.96 -0.29
C ALA A 384 3.78 -14.98 -1.16
N SER A 385 4.12 -15.38 -2.39
CA SER A 385 4.84 -14.53 -3.35
C SER A 385 4.03 -13.27 -3.70
N THR A 386 2.73 -13.43 -3.90
CA THR A 386 1.82 -12.35 -4.27
C THR A 386 1.64 -11.36 -3.11
N LEU A 387 1.56 -11.87 -1.87
CA LEU A 387 1.52 -11.05 -0.65
C LEU A 387 2.83 -10.28 -0.45
N LEU A 388 3.99 -10.91 -0.64
CA LEU A 388 5.30 -10.25 -0.57
C LEU A 388 5.41 -9.11 -1.59
N LEU A 389 4.93 -9.32 -2.82
CA LEU A 389 4.90 -8.25 -3.84
C LEU A 389 4.05 -7.06 -3.38
N SER A 390 2.86 -7.31 -2.79
CA SER A 390 2.01 -6.24 -2.27
C SER A 390 2.70 -5.44 -1.14
N VAL A 391 3.37 -6.13 -0.21
CA VAL A 391 4.14 -5.50 0.88
C VAL A 391 5.28 -4.67 0.32
N TRP A 392 6.00 -5.17 -0.68
CA TRP A 392 7.13 -4.47 -1.28
C TRP A 392 6.69 -3.17 -1.98
N LEU A 393 5.58 -3.20 -2.73
CA LEU A 393 4.98 -2.01 -3.33
C LEU A 393 4.59 -0.97 -2.27
N LEU A 394 4.01 -1.42 -1.15
CA LEU A 394 3.66 -0.53 -0.03
C LEU A 394 4.90 0.07 0.64
N ILE A 395 5.97 -0.70 0.86
CA ILE A 395 7.23 -0.19 1.43
C ILE A 395 7.81 0.88 0.51
N LEU A 396 7.95 0.62 -0.79
CA LEU A 396 8.51 1.59 -1.73
C LEU A 396 7.67 2.86 -1.84
N GLY A 397 6.35 2.69 -1.99
CA GLY A 397 5.42 3.81 -2.10
C GLY A 397 5.39 4.66 -0.83
N SER A 398 5.25 4.04 0.34
CA SER A 398 5.21 4.77 1.61
C SER A 398 6.54 5.45 1.92
N THR A 399 7.67 4.78 1.68
CA THR A 399 9.01 5.36 1.87
C THR A 399 9.15 6.63 1.07
N GLY A 400 8.98 6.55 -0.26
CA GLY A 400 9.18 7.73 -1.10
C GLY A 400 8.16 8.85 -0.88
N PHE A 401 6.92 8.53 -0.53
CA PHE A 401 5.90 9.55 -0.27
C PHE A 401 6.12 10.30 1.04
N PHE A 402 6.48 9.59 2.11
CA PHE A 402 6.58 10.16 3.46
C PHE A 402 8.01 10.54 3.87
N ILE A 403 9.03 10.31 3.04
CA ILE A 403 10.44 10.50 3.42
C ILE A 403 10.74 11.88 4.01
N ASP A 404 10.27 12.95 3.36
CA ASP A 404 10.45 14.32 3.85
C ASP A 404 9.77 14.53 5.20
N ASN A 405 8.55 14.05 5.35
CA ASN A 405 7.75 14.25 6.56
C ASN A 405 8.35 13.48 7.74
N VAL A 406 8.86 12.28 7.51
CA VAL A 406 9.52 11.47 8.53
C VAL A 406 10.81 12.14 9.00
N TYR A 407 11.66 12.57 8.08
CA TYR A 407 12.90 13.26 8.47
C TYR A 407 12.65 14.60 9.16
N LYS A 408 11.65 15.37 8.70
CA LYS A 408 11.17 16.56 9.41
C LYS A 408 10.68 16.24 10.82
N TYR A 409 9.86 15.20 11.00
CA TYR A 409 9.35 14.82 12.32
C TYR A 409 10.46 14.33 13.26
N LEU A 410 11.47 13.64 12.71
CA LEU A 410 12.67 13.28 13.46
C LEU A 410 13.57 14.50 13.76
N ASN A 411 13.15 15.71 13.37
CA ASN A 411 13.91 16.96 13.40
C ASN A 411 15.34 16.79 12.86
N PHE A 412 15.42 16.06 11.76
CA PHE A 412 16.65 15.57 11.18
C PHE A 412 16.77 16.00 9.72
N GLY A 413 17.90 16.59 9.37
CA GLY A 413 18.14 17.15 8.04
C GLY A 413 18.23 18.66 8.07
N ASN A 414 18.79 19.19 6.99
CA ASN A 414 19.20 20.57 6.76
C ASN A 414 18.00 21.56 6.78
N ILE A 415 17.49 21.90 7.96
CA ILE A 415 16.38 22.84 8.12
C ILE A 415 16.95 24.27 8.06
N ASP A 416 16.51 25.04 7.07
CA ASP A 416 16.83 26.46 6.94
C ASP A 416 15.84 27.24 7.81
N TYR A 417 16.30 27.73 8.96
CA TYR A 417 15.51 28.59 9.84
C TYR A 417 15.75 30.07 9.54
N GLU A 418 14.72 30.91 9.69
CA GLU A 418 14.87 32.36 9.55
C GLU A 418 15.84 32.91 10.61
N TYR A 419 15.67 32.46 11.86
CA TYR A 419 16.61 32.70 12.96
C TYR A 419 16.40 31.73 14.12
N ILE A 420 17.41 31.61 14.99
CA ILE A 420 17.32 30.85 16.25
C ILE A 420 17.40 31.80 17.44
N ILE A 421 16.62 31.54 18.48
CA ILE A 421 16.64 32.32 19.73
C ILE A 421 17.46 31.58 20.80
N LEU A 422 18.51 32.24 21.28
CA LEU A 422 19.44 31.76 22.29
C LEU A 422 19.34 32.62 23.56
N ASP A 423 19.74 32.05 24.69
CA ASP A 423 19.91 32.77 25.93
C ASP A 423 21.07 33.78 25.82
N GLN A 424 20.97 34.89 26.53
CA GLN A 424 21.93 36.00 26.51
C GLN A 424 23.35 35.60 26.91
N ASN A 425 23.48 34.50 27.67
CA ASN A 425 24.75 33.98 28.18
C ASN A 425 25.40 32.94 27.26
N THR A 426 24.79 32.64 26.11
CA THR A 426 25.31 31.65 25.17
C THR A 426 26.61 32.15 24.55
N LYS A 427 27.70 31.39 24.71
CA LYS A 427 28.98 31.68 24.04
C LYS A 427 28.87 31.34 22.56
N LEU A 428 28.94 32.36 21.72
CA LEU A 428 29.01 32.20 20.27
C LEU A 428 30.48 32.19 19.81
N PRO A 429 30.83 31.45 18.76
CA PRO A 429 32.17 31.47 18.17
C PRO A 429 32.48 32.80 17.48
N ASP A 430 33.77 33.15 17.39
CA ASP A 430 34.27 34.39 16.78
C ASP A 430 34.03 34.45 15.26
N GLU A 431 33.72 33.32 14.63
CA GLU A 431 33.38 33.22 13.21
C GLU A 431 31.97 33.72 12.85
N ILE A 432 31.22 34.28 13.82
CA ILE A 432 29.88 34.85 13.65
C ILE A 432 29.93 36.37 13.91
N CYS A 433 29.36 37.17 12.99
CA CYS A 433 29.32 38.62 13.13
C CYS A 433 28.27 39.11 14.15
N ASP A 434 28.53 40.26 14.77
CA ASP A 434 27.53 41.03 15.52
C ASP A 434 26.64 41.90 14.60
N ASP A 435 25.55 42.42 15.13
CA ASP A 435 24.54 43.22 14.42
C ASP A 435 25.07 44.56 13.91
N THR A 436 26.17 45.04 14.49
CA THR A 436 26.88 46.28 14.13
C THR A 436 27.29 46.28 12.66
N TYR A 437 27.63 45.12 12.10
CA TYR A 437 28.00 44.96 10.70
C TYR A 437 26.77 44.97 9.77
N ILE A 438 25.64 44.45 10.24
CA ILE A 438 24.42 44.23 9.44
C ILE A 438 23.63 45.51 9.23
N LYS A 439 23.55 46.37 10.25
CA LYS A 439 22.89 47.69 10.14
C LYS A 439 23.45 48.52 8.96
N ASN A 440 24.68 48.25 8.55
CA ASN A 440 25.35 48.91 7.42
C ASN A 440 25.14 48.20 6.07
N ILE A 441 24.81 46.90 6.04
CA ILE A 441 24.79 46.04 4.82
C ILE A 441 23.38 45.84 4.22
N LYS A 442 22.29 46.24 4.90
CA LYS A 442 20.90 45.90 4.54
C LYS A 442 20.44 46.16 3.09
N GLU A 443 21.15 46.96 2.28
CA GLU A 443 20.77 47.32 0.89
C GLU A 443 21.91 47.07 -0.11
N LEU A 444 22.64 45.96 0.00
CA LEU A 444 23.78 45.66 -0.86
C LEU A 444 23.33 45.23 -2.27
N LYS A 445 23.56 46.09 -3.27
CA LYS A 445 23.24 45.85 -4.69
C LYS A 445 24.30 45.02 -5.39
N GLU A 446 25.57 45.35 -5.15
CA GLU A 446 26.71 44.67 -5.77
C GLU A 446 27.98 44.86 -4.92
N MET A 447 28.75 43.80 -4.74
CA MET A 447 30.09 43.88 -4.14
C MET A 447 31.10 44.40 -5.17
N LEU A 448 31.93 45.38 -4.78
CA LEU A 448 32.97 45.96 -5.66
C LEU A 448 34.35 45.35 -5.40
N SER A 449 34.74 45.20 -4.14
CA SER A 449 36.04 44.61 -3.78
C SER A 449 36.07 44.16 -2.32
N TYR A 450 37.01 43.28 -2.00
CA TYR A 450 37.37 42.94 -0.62
C TYR A 450 38.90 42.86 -0.52
N LYS A 451 39.51 43.78 0.24
CA LYS A 451 40.96 43.86 0.46
C LYS A 451 41.23 44.23 1.91
N ASP A 452 42.25 43.63 2.53
CA ASP A 452 42.70 43.93 3.89
C ASP A 452 41.53 44.00 4.91
N GLU A 453 40.70 42.95 4.90
CA GLU A 453 39.49 42.83 5.73
C GLU A 453 38.42 43.91 5.53
N THR A 454 38.54 44.70 4.47
CA THR A 454 37.62 45.80 4.13
C THR A 454 36.75 45.39 2.93
N LEU A 455 35.44 45.25 3.16
CA LEU A 455 34.44 45.02 2.13
C LEU A 455 33.99 46.36 1.54
N THR A 456 34.22 46.56 0.25
CA THR A 456 33.70 47.71 -0.51
C THR A 456 32.52 47.27 -1.37
N TYR A 457 31.38 47.93 -1.21
CA TYR A 457 30.13 47.54 -1.86
C TYR A 457 29.31 48.75 -2.32
N LYS A 458 28.38 48.49 -3.24
CA LYS A 458 27.49 49.46 -3.84
C LYS A 458 26.06 49.24 -3.32
N LEU A 459 25.42 50.31 -2.87
CA LEU A 459 24.03 50.32 -2.42
C LEU A 459 23.06 50.45 -3.61
N GLU A 460 21.77 50.21 -3.40
CA GLU A 460 20.73 50.31 -4.44
C GLU A 460 20.70 51.67 -5.16
N ASN A 461 20.85 52.73 -4.37
CA ASN A 461 21.00 54.14 -4.74
C ASN A 461 22.40 54.49 -5.31
N ASN A 462 23.17 53.49 -5.76
CA ASN A 462 24.46 53.59 -6.44
C ASN A 462 25.62 54.21 -5.64
N THR A 463 25.45 54.45 -4.34
CA THR A 463 26.51 54.96 -3.47
C THR A 463 27.44 53.83 -3.01
N THR A 464 28.73 54.13 -2.90
CA THR A 464 29.76 53.18 -2.47
C THR A 464 30.06 53.34 -0.99
N LYS A 465 30.08 52.24 -0.24
CA LYS A 465 30.49 52.20 1.17
C LYS A 465 31.55 51.12 1.39
N SER A 466 32.38 51.33 2.40
CA SER A 466 33.37 50.36 2.88
C SER A 466 33.07 49.98 4.33
N LEU A 467 33.32 48.72 4.68
CA LEU A 467 33.09 48.18 6.01
C LEU A 467 34.14 47.13 6.34
N ASN A 468 34.76 47.25 7.52
CA ASN A 468 35.73 46.27 7.99
C ASN A 468 34.99 45.06 8.55
N ILE A 469 35.09 43.91 7.90
CA ILE A 469 34.50 42.64 8.34
C ILE A 469 35.52 41.53 8.15
N PRO A 470 35.80 40.70 9.18
CA PRO A 470 36.70 39.56 9.05
C PRO A 470 36.24 38.58 7.95
N PHE A 471 37.19 38.11 7.13
CA PHE A 471 36.91 37.24 5.99
C PHE A 471 36.24 35.93 6.43
N LYS A 472 36.62 35.46 7.62
CA LYS A 472 36.09 34.24 8.23
C LYS A 472 34.58 34.30 8.45
N CYS A 473 33.97 35.48 8.55
CA CYS A 473 32.54 35.62 8.86
C CYS A 473 31.66 35.82 7.62
N LEU A 474 32.25 35.93 6.42
CA LEU A 474 31.54 36.23 5.18
C LEU A 474 31.44 35.03 4.26
N ALA A 475 30.27 34.77 3.71
CA ALA A 475 30.11 33.92 2.54
C ALA A 475 29.84 34.78 1.30
N PHE A 476 30.16 34.26 0.11
CA PHE A 476 29.93 34.97 -1.14
C PHE A 476 28.97 34.21 -2.02
N MET A 477 28.12 34.90 -2.78
CA MET A 477 27.24 34.28 -3.77
C MET A 477 27.71 34.63 -5.18
N ASP A 478 27.82 33.63 -6.06
CA ASP A 478 28.13 33.86 -7.48
C ASP A 478 26.91 34.38 -8.27
N LYS A 479 27.12 34.73 -9.54
CA LYS A 479 26.06 35.13 -10.49
C LYS A 479 24.91 34.13 -10.65
N ASN A 480 25.18 32.85 -10.40
CA ASN A 480 24.25 31.76 -10.62
C ASN A 480 23.50 31.39 -9.33
N GLY A 481 23.73 32.11 -8.23
CA GLY A 481 23.12 31.86 -6.93
C GLY A 481 23.82 30.78 -6.10
N ASN A 482 25.02 30.33 -6.47
CA ASN A 482 25.77 29.36 -5.68
C ASN A 482 26.57 30.04 -4.57
N MET A 483 26.53 29.46 -3.38
CA MET A 483 27.26 29.92 -2.21
C MET A 483 28.71 29.42 -2.22
N ILE A 484 29.65 30.36 -2.22
CA ILE A 484 31.09 30.15 -2.04
C ILE A 484 31.40 30.18 -0.53
N LYS A 485 31.71 29.01 0.03
CA LYS A 485 32.12 28.84 1.43
C LYS A 485 33.57 29.28 1.62
N THR A 486 33.84 29.99 2.72
CA THR A 486 35.10 30.72 2.99
C THR A 486 35.82 30.26 4.24
N TYR A 487 35.18 29.49 5.14
CA TYR A 487 35.69 29.09 6.46
C TYR A 487 37.11 28.47 6.46
N LYS A 488 37.54 27.83 5.35
CA LYS A 488 38.90 27.27 5.17
C LYS A 488 39.70 27.88 4.01
N LYS A 489 39.17 28.88 3.30
CA LYS A 489 39.89 29.52 2.19
C LYS A 489 40.74 30.65 2.76
N LYS A 490 42.07 30.57 2.62
CA LYS A 490 42.98 31.66 3.02
C LYS A 490 43.05 32.78 1.98
N ASN A 491 42.90 32.45 0.70
CA ASN A 491 43.08 33.39 -0.40
C ASN A 491 41.90 33.27 -1.38
N ILE A 492 40.86 34.10 -1.21
CA ILE A 492 40.06 34.58 -2.34
C ILE A 492 40.54 36.00 -2.57
N SER A 493 41.68 36.15 -3.26
CA SER A 493 42.12 37.46 -3.72
C SER A 493 41.31 37.82 -4.96
N HIS A 494 40.21 38.55 -4.77
CA HIS A 494 39.48 39.20 -5.86
C HIS A 494 40.26 40.44 -6.31
N ASP A 495 41.40 40.20 -6.96
CA ASP A 495 41.92 41.15 -7.93
C ASP A 495 41.11 40.97 -9.21
N ASN A 496 40.78 42.06 -9.89
CA ASN A 496 39.88 42.17 -11.06
C ASN A 496 40.24 41.27 -12.28
N LYS A 497 41.15 40.32 -12.15
CA LYS A 497 41.66 39.44 -13.21
C LYS A 497 41.10 38.01 -13.20
N ILE A 498 40.38 37.56 -12.17
CA ILE A 498 39.80 36.20 -12.14
C ILE A 498 38.27 36.29 -12.26
N ASN A 499 37.76 35.72 -13.34
CA ASN A 499 36.39 35.84 -13.87
C ASN A 499 35.29 35.11 -13.06
N GLU A 500 35.31 35.16 -11.73
CA GLU A 500 34.15 34.80 -10.92
C GLU A 500 33.53 36.08 -10.36
N LYS A 501 32.58 36.68 -11.09
CA LYS A 501 31.85 37.84 -10.61
C LYS A 501 31.00 37.42 -9.41
N VAL A 502 31.48 37.73 -8.21
CA VAL A 502 30.78 37.57 -6.93
C VAL A 502 29.79 38.72 -6.79
N PHE A 503 28.55 38.40 -6.42
CA PHE A 503 27.45 39.37 -6.41
C PHE A 503 27.13 39.90 -5.02
N VAL A 504 27.09 39.01 -4.02
CA VAL A 504 26.56 39.36 -2.69
C VAL A 504 27.43 38.76 -1.59
N ALA A 505 27.72 39.56 -0.57
CA ALA A 505 28.31 39.13 0.68
C ALA A 505 27.20 38.76 1.67
N MET A 506 27.21 37.52 2.17
CA MET A 506 26.23 36.99 3.12
C MET A 506 26.91 36.64 4.45
N PRO A 507 26.93 37.56 5.42
CA PRO A 507 27.40 37.26 6.76
C PRO A 507 26.41 36.37 7.51
N THR A 508 26.93 35.46 8.31
CA THR A 508 26.17 34.86 9.43
C THR A 508 26.32 35.78 10.64
N TYR A 509 25.21 36.14 11.28
CA TYR A 509 25.22 37.20 12.30
C TYR A 509 24.23 36.95 13.43
N PHE A 510 24.44 37.63 14.56
CA PHE A 510 23.51 37.63 15.68
C PHE A 510 23.03 39.05 16.05
N ILE A 511 21.85 39.16 16.66
CA ILE A 511 21.31 40.38 17.26
C ILE A 511 21.11 40.13 18.75
N LYS A 512 21.77 40.93 19.60
CA LYS A 512 21.62 40.85 21.05
C LYS A 512 20.59 41.87 21.54
N ASN A 513 19.53 41.37 22.17
CA ASN A 513 18.57 42.16 22.95
C ASN A 513 18.80 41.90 24.44
N SER A 514 18.17 42.71 25.31
CA SER A 514 18.32 42.64 26.78
C SER A 514 18.29 41.22 27.34
N ASP A 515 17.43 40.34 26.81
CA ASP A 515 17.21 39.01 27.36
C ASP A 515 17.46 37.86 26.38
N ARG A 516 17.90 38.13 25.14
CA ARG A 516 17.96 37.11 24.09
C ARG A 516 18.94 37.43 22.97
N ILE A 517 19.54 36.39 22.39
CA ILE A 517 20.34 36.49 21.18
C ILE A 517 19.55 35.87 20.03
N LYS A 518 19.37 36.58 18.92
CA LYS A 518 18.78 36.04 17.69
C LYS A 518 19.87 35.78 16.66
N LEU A 519 20.03 34.54 16.21
CA LEU A 519 21.06 34.12 15.26
C LEU A 519 20.47 33.92 13.87
N TYR A 520 20.99 34.63 12.87
CA TYR A 520 20.48 34.72 11.49
C TYR A 520 21.46 34.15 10.48
N ASN A 521 20.97 33.84 9.28
CA ASN A 521 21.76 33.32 8.16
C ASN A 521 22.57 32.07 8.56
N ILE A 522 21.86 31.10 9.13
CA ILE A 522 22.41 29.81 9.57
C ILE A 522 21.61 28.66 8.97
N LYS A 523 22.20 27.48 9.00
CA LYS A 523 21.59 26.24 8.58
C LYS A 523 21.70 25.24 9.71
N VAL A 524 20.59 24.68 10.17
CA VAL A 524 20.63 23.67 11.24
C VAL A 524 20.78 22.30 10.61
N LEU A 525 21.83 21.61 11.00
CA LEU A 525 22.21 20.30 10.47
C LEU A 525 21.50 19.16 11.21
N SER A 526 21.35 19.30 12.52
CA SER A 526 20.70 18.33 13.40
C SER A 526 20.22 19.05 14.66
N THR A 527 19.02 18.71 15.11
CA THR A 527 18.51 19.12 16.43
C THR A 527 18.40 17.92 17.39
N LEU A 528 18.94 16.76 17.03
CA LEU A 528 18.85 15.56 17.86
C LEU A 528 19.76 15.67 19.10
N GLY A 529 19.27 15.17 20.24
CA GLY A 529 20.00 15.19 21.52
C GLY A 529 20.02 16.55 22.22
N ASP A 530 20.99 16.72 23.14
CA ASP A 530 21.11 17.92 24.00
C ASP A 530 21.83 19.08 23.29
N LYS A 531 22.31 18.87 22.07
CA LYS A 531 23.10 19.85 21.32
C LYS A 531 22.49 20.07 19.95
N LEU A 532 22.41 21.34 19.55
CA LEU A 532 22.05 21.75 18.21
C LEU A 532 23.31 21.87 17.36
N TYR A 533 23.30 21.27 16.17
CA TYR A 533 24.39 21.35 15.20
C TYR A 533 24.05 22.38 14.14
N ILE A 534 24.89 23.41 14.00
CA ILE A 534 24.64 24.56 13.13
C ILE A 534 25.78 24.72 12.13
N GLU A 535 25.46 25.06 10.89
CA GLU A 535 26.37 25.50 9.84
C GLU A 535 26.08 26.96 9.48
N ALA A 536 27.06 27.83 9.66
CA ALA A 536 27.03 29.21 9.18
C ALA A 536 27.20 29.25 7.64
N LYS A 537 26.76 30.32 6.99
CA LYS A 537 26.81 30.47 5.52
C LYS A 537 28.24 30.41 4.97
N ASN A 538 29.23 30.83 5.77
CA ASN A 538 30.66 30.71 5.47
C ASN A 538 31.16 29.24 5.43
N GLY A 539 30.33 28.28 5.85
CA GLY A 539 30.67 26.86 5.93
C GLY A 539 31.26 26.43 7.28
N PHE A 540 31.33 27.33 8.27
CA PHE A 540 31.75 27.00 9.62
C PHE A 540 30.68 26.20 10.35
N ARG A 541 31.08 25.16 11.06
CA ARG A 541 30.17 24.28 11.81
C ARG A 541 30.49 24.34 13.29
N PHE A 542 29.46 24.54 14.10
CA PHE A 542 29.58 24.62 15.55
C PHE A 542 28.35 23.99 16.22
N LYS A 543 28.44 23.82 17.55
CA LYS A 543 27.39 23.20 18.36
C LYS A 543 26.95 24.17 19.45
N ILE A 544 25.66 24.18 19.77
CA ILE A 544 25.09 24.93 20.89
C ILE A 544 24.33 23.96 21.79
N ASP A 545 24.54 24.02 23.10
CA ASP A 545 23.74 23.23 24.05
C ASP A 545 22.30 23.77 24.13
N LYS A 546 21.29 22.89 23.99
CA LYS A 546 19.87 23.26 23.97
C LYS A 546 19.37 23.94 25.24
N ILE A 547 20.02 23.68 26.38
CA ILE A 547 19.74 24.36 27.66
C ILE A 547 19.85 25.88 27.49
N ASN A 548 20.65 26.35 26.55
CA ASN A 548 20.83 27.76 26.24
C ASN A 548 19.81 28.29 25.21
N MET A 549 18.69 27.59 24.94
CA MET A 549 17.60 28.07 24.08
C MET A 549 16.38 28.53 24.90
N LYS A 550 15.81 29.68 24.53
CA LYS A 550 14.68 30.29 25.26
C LYS A 550 13.30 29.99 24.69
N THR A 551 13.17 29.68 23.40
CA THR A 551 11.87 29.36 22.76
C THR A 551 12.07 28.44 21.57
N ASP A 552 11.07 27.58 21.33
CA ASP A 552 11.01 26.70 20.16
C ASP A 552 11.09 27.47 18.84
N ILE A 553 11.64 26.76 17.87
CA ILE A 553 12.12 27.29 16.61
C ILE A 553 10.92 27.76 15.77
N LEU A 554 10.93 29.02 15.34
CA LEU A 554 9.87 29.60 14.50
C LEU A 554 10.18 29.28 13.03
N ASP A 555 9.26 28.54 12.40
CA ASP A 555 9.26 28.20 10.97
C ASP A 555 9.02 29.42 10.06
#